data_AF-A0A354PHT8-F1
#
_entry.id   AF-A0A354PHT8-F1
#
_cell.length_a   1.000
_cell.length_b   1.000
_cell.length_c   1.000
_cell.angle_alpha   90.00
_cell.angle_beta   90.00
_cell.angle_gamma   90.00
#
_symmetry.space_group_name_H-M   'P 1'
#
loop_
_entity.id
_entity.type
_entity.pdbx_description
1 polymer ?
#
loop_
_entity_poly.entity_id
_entity_poly.type
_entity_poly.pdbx_seq_one_letter_code
_entity_poly.pdbx_strand_id
1 'polypeptide(L)'
;MQNFDETLFPVRVATTEIVAVTVTSSNDQSCTCELAIRMLEGLSATISGTGKSNVDAIVAAIGELCVRPLVLSHVEQRVAEADQFRCVVAVREASLDDSRSGSGRATATNLDTALTIATLRAANHAGLLKTDYRANNQKVLRDWSKELVQELAILETEDTPPPIKSLEAEGVVLEAFNRVASAAVITAANHPQPDTILRLFDTSAWLFDSKGRPRDSYTDTSLWLAWYPGIRNDEKTVDEVILSMPAAPDIAIPWIVKLFENPTSRLRFRGAVDLEDHDVLHVLLGRGLQDQDEAFVLGFAMGTAKKIKRIEASLFKMILARLYPEPYRIPTFLQPAFDLGVQCGTKTGAVNLYKQSLKDLRGLTLGEARHRAGIDMSIVRDFYQLEQQQIPFTIASLRLP
;
A
#
# COMPACT_ATOMS: atom_id res chain seq x y z
N MET A 1 17.66 6.40 -1.22
CA MET A 1 16.58 5.75 -1.98
C MET A 1 16.91 4.26 -2.05
N GLN A 2 16.26 3.42 -1.24
CA GLN A 2 16.39 1.97 -1.38
C GLN A 2 15.77 1.58 -2.73
N ASN A 3 16.53 0.84 -3.55
CA ASN A 3 16.00 0.27 -4.79
C ASN A 3 14.86 -0.69 -4.40
N PHE A 4 13.67 -0.50 -4.97
CA PHE A 4 12.60 -1.48 -4.87
C PHE A 4 13.12 -2.81 -5.44
N ASP A 5 13.14 -3.84 -4.61
CA ASP A 5 13.61 -5.17 -4.99
C ASP A 5 12.51 -5.89 -5.77
N GLU A 6 12.48 -5.72 -7.09
CA GLU A 6 11.51 -6.33 -8.01
C GLU A 6 11.91 -7.77 -8.38
N THR A 7 12.52 -8.50 -7.44
CA THR A 7 13.17 -9.80 -7.66
C THR A 7 12.20 -10.98 -7.74
N LEU A 8 10.90 -10.76 -7.53
CA LEU A 8 9.88 -11.78 -7.59
C LEU A 8 8.78 -11.37 -8.57
N PHE A 9 8.65 -12.13 -9.66
CA PHE A 9 7.43 -12.12 -10.45
C PHE A 9 6.23 -12.47 -9.54
N PRO A 10 5.05 -11.87 -9.80
CA PRO A 10 4.72 -11.03 -10.96
C PRO A 10 5.16 -9.56 -10.83
N VAL A 11 5.49 -8.91 -11.96
CA VAL A 11 5.84 -7.48 -12.01
C VAL A 11 4.80 -6.72 -12.82
N ARG A 12 4.20 -5.68 -12.24
CA ARG A 12 3.17 -4.87 -12.91
C ARG A 12 3.78 -3.64 -13.59
N VAL A 13 3.47 -3.47 -14.87
CA VAL A 13 3.77 -2.26 -15.66
C VAL A 13 2.48 -1.79 -16.32
N ALA A 14 2.00 -0.61 -15.94
CA ALA A 14 0.68 -0.10 -16.32
C ALA A 14 -0.44 -1.10 -15.96
N THR A 15 -1.28 -1.49 -16.93
CA THR A 15 -2.37 -2.47 -16.75
C THR A 15 -1.91 -3.91 -16.96
N THR A 16 -0.65 -4.12 -17.30
CA THR A 16 -0.09 -5.43 -17.67
C THR A 16 0.77 -5.98 -16.54
N GLU A 17 0.45 -7.17 -16.07
CA GLU A 17 1.24 -7.94 -15.13
C GLU A 17 2.10 -8.93 -15.90
N ILE A 18 3.43 -8.79 -15.84
CA ILE A 18 4.36 -9.77 -16.38
C ILE A 18 4.45 -10.91 -15.37
N VAL A 19 4.09 -12.11 -15.81
CA VAL A 19 4.09 -13.33 -15.00
C VAL A 19 5.39 -14.09 -15.15
N ALA A 20 5.93 -14.14 -16.37
CA ALA A 20 7.21 -14.77 -16.66
C ALA A 20 7.83 -14.21 -17.94
N VAL A 21 9.16 -14.25 -18.00
CA VAL A 21 9.96 -13.93 -19.18
C VAL A 21 10.87 -15.11 -19.45
N THR A 22 10.80 -15.68 -20.64
CA THR A 22 11.67 -16.78 -21.06
C THR A 22 12.36 -16.38 -22.36
N VAL A 23 13.70 -16.38 -22.36
CA VAL A 23 14.49 -16.15 -23.56
C VAL A 23 15.26 -17.41 -23.89
N THR A 24 15.09 -17.91 -25.10
CA THR A 24 15.75 -19.12 -25.59
C THR A 24 16.58 -18.79 -26.82
N SER A 25 17.81 -19.31 -26.87
CA SER A 25 18.68 -19.19 -28.04
C SER A 25 18.64 -20.50 -28.82
N SER A 26 18.41 -20.43 -30.13
CA SER A 26 18.48 -21.56 -31.04
C SER A 26 19.89 -21.73 -31.61
N ASN A 27 20.22 -22.94 -32.07
CA ASN A 27 21.50 -23.24 -32.72
C ASN A 27 21.77 -22.37 -33.96
N ASP A 28 20.72 -21.88 -34.63
CA ASP A 28 20.80 -21.04 -35.83
C ASP A 28 21.04 -19.53 -35.53
N GLN A 29 21.63 -19.19 -34.38
CA GLN A 29 21.91 -17.81 -33.95
C GLN A 29 20.66 -16.90 -33.86
N SER A 30 19.48 -17.49 -33.68
CA SER A 30 18.24 -16.75 -33.40
C SER A 30 17.88 -16.88 -31.92
N CYS A 31 17.30 -15.82 -31.35
CA CYS A 31 16.78 -15.81 -29.99
C CYS A 31 15.28 -15.60 -30.05
N THR A 32 14.54 -16.31 -29.19
CA THR A 32 13.08 -16.15 -29.02
C THR A 32 12.80 -15.73 -27.60
N CYS A 33 12.03 -14.67 -27.44
CA CYS A 33 11.52 -14.21 -26.15
C CYS A 33 10.04 -14.52 -26.06
N GLU A 34 9.62 -15.20 -25.00
CA GLU A 34 8.23 -15.44 -24.63
C GLU A 34 7.90 -14.66 -23.36
N LEU A 35 6.83 -13.87 -23.43
CA LEU A 35 6.30 -13.03 -22.36
C LEU A 35 4.94 -13.57 -21.95
N ALA A 36 4.86 -14.17 -20.78
CA ALA A 36 3.59 -14.51 -20.16
C ALA A 36 3.05 -13.27 -19.43
N ILE A 37 1.90 -12.77 -19.86
CA ILE A 37 1.27 -11.58 -19.30
C ILE A 37 -0.13 -11.88 -18.78
N ARG A 38 -0.55 -11.11 -17.78
CA ARG A 38 -1.91 -11.08 -17.25
C ARG A 38 -2.44 -9.65 -17.27
N MET A 39 -3.66 -9.47 -17.75
CA MET A 39 -4.36 -8.19 -17.82
C MET A 39 -5.32 -8.02 -16.63
N LEU A 40 -5.78 -6.79 -16.39
CA LEU A 40 -6.64 -6.41 -15.25
C LEU A 40 -7.95 -7.23 -15.15
N GLU A 41 -8.46 -7.76 -16.25
CA GLU A 41 -9.66 -8.60 -16.29
C GLU A 41 -9.39 -10.10 -16.00
N GLY A 42 -8.16 -10.45 -15.59
CA GLY A 42 -7.74 -11.83 -15.35
C GLY A 42 -7.37 -12.61 -16.62
N LEU A 43 -7.57 -12.02 -17.80
CA LEU A 43 -7.15 -12.57 -19.08
C LEU A 43 -5.63 -12.73 -19.11
N SER A 44 -5.16 -13.91 -19.50
CA SER A 44 -3.73 -14.22 -19.63
C SER A 44 -3.39 -14.48 -21.10
N ALA A 45 -2.24 -13.98 -21.54
CA ALA A 45 -1.75 -14.15 -22.91
C ALA A 45 -0.25 -14.43 -22.90
N THR A 46 0.23 -15.14 -23.92
CA THR A 46 1.66 -15.32 -24.19
C THR A 46 2.00 -14.59 -25.47
N ILE A 47 3.01 -13.72 -25.40
CA ILE A 47 3.49 -12.95 -26.54
C ILE A 47 4.91 -13.38 -26.84
N SER A 48 5.20 -13.63 -28.11
CA SER A 48 6.51 -14.08 -28.54
C SER A 48 7.15 -13.09 -29.52
N GLY A 49 8.46 -12.94 -29.44
CA GLY A 49 9.24 -12.18 -30.40
C GLY A 49 10.55 -12.88 -30.71
N THR A 50 11.01 -12.80 -31.96
CA THR A 50 12.26 -13.42 -32.42
C THR A 50 13.24 -12.37 -32.89
N GLY A 51 14.53 -12.55 -32.61
CA GLY A 51 15.58 -11.62 -32.99
C GLY A 51 16.95 -12.29 -33.14
N LYS A 52 17.96 -11.54 -33.55
CA LYS A 52 19.35 -12.03 -33.68
C LYS A 52 20.10 -12.06 -32.34
N SER A 53 19.54 -11.41 -31.33
CA SER A 53 20.07 -11.34 -29.96
C SER A 53 18.91 -11.40 -28.96
N ASN A 54 19.21 -11.65 -27.69
CA ASN A 54 18.21 -11.56 -26.60
C ASN A 54 17.51 -10.21 -26.60
N VAL A 55 18.28 -9.13 -26.81
CA VAL A 55 17.77 -7.76 -26.87
C VAL A 55 16.76 -7.61 -28.01
N ASP A 56 17.10 -8.06 -29.20
CA ASP A 56 16.21 -7.96 -30.38
C ASP A 56 14.94 -8.80 -30.19
N ALA A 57 15.05 -9.99 -29.60
CA ALA A 57 13.91 -10.85 -29.32
C ALA A 57 12.95 -10.22 -28.30
N ILE A 58 13.48 -9.62 -27.23
CA ILE A 58 12.70 -8.89 -26.22
C ILE A 58 12.02 -7.67 -26.85
N VAL A 59 12.74 -6.90 -27.66
CA VAL A 59 12.18 -5.74 -28.36
C VAL A 59 11.06 -6.15 -29.31
N ALA A 60 11.24 -7.26 -30.05
CA ALA A 60 10.21 -7.79 -30.93
C ALA A 60 8.97 -8.19 -30.14
N ALA A 61 9.13 -8.91 -29.02
CA ALA A 61 8.02 -9.34 -28.17
C ALA A 61 7.25 -8.14 -27.57
N ILE A 62 7.98 -7.12 -27.09
CA ILE A 62 7.35 -5.88 -26.59
C ILE A 62 6.75 -5.04 -27.73
N GLY A 63 7.31 -5.12 -28.94
CA GLY A 63 6.79 -4.49 -30.14
C GLY A 63 5.35 -4.93 -30.45
N GLU A 64 5.01 -6.20 -30.20
CA GLU A 64 3.65 -6.72 -30.34
C GLU A 64 2.65 -6.07 -29.38
N LEU A 65 3.12 -5.56 -28.24
CA LEU A 65 2.32 -4.78 -27.30
C LEU A 65 2.15 -3.33 -27.75
N CYS A 66 2.87 -2.87 -28.77
CA CYS A 66 2.90 -1.47 -29.18
C CYS A 66 1.96 -1.18 -30.37
N VAL A 67 1.46 0.06 -30.45
CA VAL A 67 0.71 0.57 -31.61
C VAL A 67 1.61 0.89 -32.80
N ARG A 68 2.92 1.03 -32.56
CA ARG A 68 3.92 1.47 -33.52
C ARG A 68 5.23 0.70 -33.29
N PRO A 69 6.07 0.52 -34.31
CA PRO A 69 7.37 -0.14 -34.16
C PRO A 69 8.25 0.58 -33.13
N LEU A 70 8.77 -0.22 -32.19
CA LEU A 70 9.68 0.22 -31.14
C LEU A 70 11.12 0.18 -31.64
N VAL A 71 11.88 1.25 -31.44
CA VAL A 71 13.32 1.29 -31.72
C VAL A 71 14.07 1.62 -30.43
N LEU A 72 15.08 0.82 -30.11
CA LEU A 72 16.00 1.13 -29.01
C LEU A 72 16.91 2.30 -29.42
N SER A 73 16.96 3.33 -28.60
CA SER A 73 17.91 4.43 -28.75
C SER A 73 19.07 4.33 -27.76
N HIS A 74 18.87 3.65 -26.64
CA HIS A 74 19.91 3.43 -25.62
C HIS A 74 19.62 2.18 -24.81
N VAL A 75 20.66 1.40 -24.49
CA VAL A 75 20.61 0.29 -23.55
C VAL A 75 21.87 0.32 -22.70
N GLU A 76 21.69 0.40 -21.39
CA GLU A 76 22.75 0.26 -20.40
C GLU A 76 22.42 -0.91 -19.48
N GLN A 77 23.42 -1.76 -19.23
CA GLN A 77 23.32 -2.94 -18.38
C GLN A 77 24.48 -2.90 -17.38
N ARG A 78 24.19 -2.98 -16.09
CA ARG A 78 25.20 -3.03 -15.03
C ARG A 78 24.83 -4.06 -13.98
N VAL A 79 25.84 -4.71 -13.40
CA VAL A 79 25.66 -5.49 -12.17
C VAL A 79 25.50 -4.49 -11.02
N ALA A 80 24.36 -4.52 -10.34
CA ALA A 80 24.04 -3.57 -9.28
C ALA A 80 24.58 -4.02 -7.92
N GLU A 81 24.29 -5.28 -7.57
CA GLU A 81 24.70 -5.99 -6.35
C GLU A 81 24.89 -7.47 -6.69
N ALA A 82 25.39 -8.30 -5.75
CA ALA A 82 25.61 -9.72 -6.00
C ALA A 82 24.31 -10.38 -6.52
N ASP A 83 24.38 -10.94 -7.74
CA ASP A 83 23.28 -11.58 -8.47
C ASP A 83 22.10 -10.66 -8.84
N GLN A 84 22.32 -9.34 -8.96
CA GLN A 84 21.32 -8.39 -9.46
C GLN A 84 21.81 -7.61 -10.67
N PHE A 85 20.97 -7.54 -11.70
CA PHE A 85 21.19 -6.77 -12.92
C PHE A 85 20.29 -5.55 -12.94
N ARG A 86 20.90 -4.38 -13.18
CA ARG A 86 20.19 -3.13 -13.43
C ARG A 86 20.26 -2.79 -14.91
N CYS A 87 19.10 -2.53 -15.50
CA CYS A 87 18.97 -2.08 -16.88
C CYS A 87 18.36 -0.69 -16.95
N VAL A 88 18.90 0.14 -17.85
CA VAL A 88 18.32 1.41 -18.27
C VAL A 88 18.15 1.35 -19.77
N VAL A 89 16.91 1.56 -20.23
CA VAL A 89 16.56 1.48 -21.65
C VAL A 89 15.90 2.78 -22.06
N ALA A 90 16.29 3.32 -23.20
CA ALA A 90 15.54 4.36 -23.89
C ALA A 90 15.03 3.85 -25.24
N VAL A 91 13.79 4.19 -25.54
CA VAL A 91 13.10 3.82 -26.77
C VAL A 91 12.64 5.07 -27.49
N ARG A 92 12.47 4.94 -28.80
CA ARG A 92 11.81 5.91 -29.66
C ARG A 92 10.89 5.21 -30.65
N GLU A 93 9.89 5.93 -31.11
CA GLU A 93 9.11 5.56 -32.29
C GLU A 93 10.01 5.57 -33.53
N ALA A 94 9.81 4.62 -34.46
CA ALA A 94 10.59 4.52 -35.69
C ALA A 94 10.37 5.68 -36.70
N SER A 95 9.41 6.58 -36.48
CA SER A 95 9.10 7.68 -37.42
C SER A 95 10.02 8.89 -37.24
N LEU A 96 10.26 9.63 -38.33
CA LEU A 96 11.25 10.71 -38.39
C LEU A 96 10.77 12.09 -37.89
N ASP A 97 9.45 12.35 -37.82
CA ASP A 97 8.95 13.73 -37.75
C ASP A 97 8.50 14.22 -36.35
N ASP A 98 8.26 13.33 -35.38
CA ASP A 98 8.06 13.71 -33.97
C ASP A 98 8.13 12.44 -33.09
N SER A 99 9.33 11.87 -32.98
CA SER A 99 9.48 10.54 -32.40
C SER A 99 9.15 10.56 -30.91
N ARG A 100 8.02 9.96 -30.54
CA ARG A 100 7.71 9.67 -29.14
C ARG A 100 8.88 8.90 -28.54
N SER A 101 9.46 9.44 -27.48
CA SER A 101 10.56 8.80 -26.76
C SER A 101 10.19 8.58 -25.31
N GLY A 102 10.83 7.59 -24.72
CA GLY A 102 10.63 7.23 -23.33
C GLY A 102 11.83 6.47 -22.81
N SER A 103 12.04 6.55 -21.51
CA SER A 103 13.04 5.78 -20.80
C SER A 103 12.39 4.92 -19.71
N GLY A 104 13.03 3.79 -19.42
CA GLY A 104 12.63 2.87 -18.40
C GLY A 104 13.85 2.32 -17.68
N ARG A 105 13.67 1.99 -16.40
CA ARG A 105 14.69 1.39 -15.55
C ARG A 105 14.10 0.19 -14.81
N ALA A 106 14.91 -0.83 -14.59
CA ALA A 106 14.53 -1.97 -13.77
C ALA A 106 15.76 -2.65 -13.16
N THR A 107 15.55 -3.32 -12.03
CA THR A 107 16.54 -4.20 -11.39
C THR A 107 15.90 -5.57 -11.20
N ALA A 108 16.58 -6.64 -11.57
CA ALA A 108 16.11 -8.01 -11.35
C ALA A 108 17.28 -9.00 -11.21
N THR A 109 17.01 -10.19 -10.69
CA THR A 109 18.00 -11.28 -10.56
C THR A 109 18.46 -11.87 -11.90
N ASN A 110 17.65 -11.68 -12.95
CA ASN A 110 17.92 -12.13 -14.30
C ASN A 110 18.01 -10.93 -15.25
N LEU A 111 19.07 -10.89 -16.08
CA LEU A 111 19.32 -9.80 -17.02
C LEU A 111 18.18 -9.60 -18.03
N ASP A 112 17.67 -10.69 -18.62
CA ASP A 112 16.59 -10.63 -19.61
C ASP A 112 15.29 -10.11 -18.98
N THR A 113 15.04 -10.44 -17.71
CA THR A 113 13.93 -9.90 -16.93
C THR A 113 14.08 -8.40 -16.69
N ALA A 114 15.26 -7.96 -16.20
CA ALA A 114 15.54 -6.54 -16.00
C ALA A 114 15.41 -5.75 -17.32
N LEU A 115 15.94 -6.29 -18.41
CA LEU A 115 15.87 -5.67 -19.73
C LEU A 115 14.42 -5.60 -20.25
N THR A 116 13.64 -6.66 -20.06
CA THR A 116 12.22 -6.70 -20.46
C THR A 116 11.40 -5.66 -19.70
N ILE A 117 11.53 -5.61 -18.37
CA ILE A 117 10.80 -4.64 -17.54
C ILE A 117 11.23 -3.22 -17.90
N ALA A 118 12.53 -2.96 -18.07
CA ALA A 118 13.03 -1.64 -18.45
C ALA A 118 12.52 -1.22 -19.84
N THR A 119 12.52 -2.12 -20.82
CA THR A 119 12.02 -1.86 -22.18
C THR A 119 10.52 -1.62 -22.19
N LEU A 120 9.74 -2.42 -21.45
CA LEU A 120 8.29 -2.24 -21.35
C LEU A 120 7.95 -0.91 -20.67
N ARG A 121 8.67 -0.54 -19.61
CA ARG A 121 8.55 0.78 -18.97
C ARG A 121 8.88 1.91 -19.92
N ALA A 122 9.93 1.77 -20.73
CA ALA A 122 10.31 2.76 -21.72
C ALA A 122 9.22 2.92 -22.80
N ALA A 123 8.68 1.82 -23.33
CA ALA A 123 7.58 1.80 -24.29
C ALA A 123 6.30 2.42 -23.71
N ASN A 124 6.00 2.10 -22.45
CA ASN A 124 4.91 2.65 -21.69
C ASN A 124 5.07 4.18 -21.55
N HIS A 125 6.23 4.63 -21.07
CA HIS A 125 6.56 6.05 -20.91
C HIS A 125 6.49 6.81 -22.24
N ALA A 126 6.99 6.23 -23.34
CA ALA A 126 6.87 6.80 -24.68
C ALA A 126 5.40 6.87 -25.17
N GLY A 127 4.46 6.20 -24.50
CA GLY A 127 3.07 6.08 -24.95
C GLY A 127 3.01 5.34 -26.28
N LEU A 128 3.72 4.22 -26.36
CA LEU A 128 3.77 3.33 -27.53
C LEU A 128 2.91 2.07 -27.37
N LEU A 129 2.50 1.68 -26.16
CA LEU A 129 1.68 0.47 -25.94
C LEU A 129 0.29 0.54 -26.61
N LYS A 130 -0.41 -0.56 -26.85
CA LYS A 130 -1.84 -0.53 -27.26
C LYS A 130 -2.71 -0.11 -26.08
N THR A 131 -3.91 0.40 -26.34
CA THR A 131 -4.84 0.91 -25.31
C THR A 131 -5.09 -0.12 -24.22
N ASP A 132 -5.22 -1.40 -24.59
CA ASP A 132 -5.47 -2.52 -23.68
C ASP A 132 -4.34 -2.73 -22.64
N TYR A 133 -3.12 -2.29 -22.97
CA TYR A 133 -1.91 -2.43 -22.15
C TYR A 133 -1.48 -1.12 -21.47
N ARG A 134 -2.23 -0.03 -21.67
CA ARG A 134 -1.95 1.29 -21.06
C ARG A 134 -2.82 1.54 -19.84
N ALA A 135 -2.27 2.28 -18.88
CA ALA A 135 -3.08 2.84 -17.81
C ALA A 135 -3.94 4.00 -18.34
N ASN A 136 -5.19 4.08 -17.87
CA ASN A 136 -6.03 5.23 -18.11
C ASN A 136 -5.32 6.52 -17.64
N ASN A 137 -5.49 7.62 -18.38
CA ASN A 137 -4.89 8.93 -18.11
C ASN A 137 -3.37 9.04 -18.21
N GLN A 138 -2.67 8.00 -18.68
CA GLN A 138 -1.22 8.02 -18.78
C GLN A 138 -0.65 9.14 -19.68
N LYS A 139 -1.35 9.50 -20.75
CA LYS A 139 -0.97 10.64 -21.60
C LYS A 139 -0.91 11.93 -20.77
N VAL A 140 -1.93 12.18 -19.96
CA VAL A 140 -2.03 13.38 -19.12
C VAL A 140 -0.91 13.40 -18.07
N LEU A 141 -0.72 12.29 -17.35
CA LEU A 141 0.36 12.18 -16.35
C LEU A 141 1.74 12.37 -16.97
N ARG A 142 1.95 11.88 -18.19
CA ARG A 142 3.21 12.06 -18.92
C ARG A 142 3.40 13.52 -19.33
N ASP A 143 2.37 14.15 -19.87
CA ASP A 143 2.44 15.55 -20.31
C ASP A 143 2.74 16.45 -19.09
N TRP A 144 2.10 16.21 -17.93
CA TRP A 144 2.43 16.87 -16.65
C TRP A 144 3.83 16.56 -16.12
N SER A 145 4.28 15.31 -16.24
CA SER A 145 5.64 14.95 -15.86
C SER A 145 6.68 15.68 -16.72
N LYS A 146 6.39 15.94 -18.01
CA LYS A 146 7.28 16.72 -18.87
C LYS A 146 7.32 18.19 -18.46
N GLU A 147 6.17 18.77 -18.15
CA GLU A 147 6.08 20.14 -17.62
C GLU A 147 6.89 20.27 -16.33
N LEU A 148 6.69 19.36 -15.36
CA LEU A 148 7.45 19.33 -14.11
C LEU A 148 8.96 19.24 -14.34
N VAL A 149 9.42 18.35 -15.22
CA VAL A 149 10.86 18.22 -15.52
C VAL A 149 11.41 19.48 -16.20
N GLN A 150 10.63 20.12 -17.06
CA GLN A 150 11.03 21.38 -17.70
C GLN A 150 11.15 22.51 -16.67
N GLU A 151 10.20 22.65 -15.75
CA GLU A 151 10.25 23.65 -14.67
C GLU A 151 11.45 23.42 -13.74
N LEU A 152 11.69 22.17 -13.33
CA LEU A 152 12.86 21.82 -12.51
C LEU A 152 14.18 22.11 -13.25
N ALA A 153 14.25 21.83 -14.56
CA ALA A 153 15.44 22.14 -15.35
C ALA A 153 15.69 23.65 -15.48
N ILE A 154 14.63 24.47 -15.57
CA ILE A 154 14.74 25.93 -15.54
C ILE A 154 15.34 26.38 -14.21
N LEU A 155 14.80 25.90 -13.08
CA LEU A 155 15.32 26.21 -11.74
C LEU A 155 16.79 25.79 -11.56
N GLU A 156 17.22 24.67 -12.16
CA GLU A 156 18.63 24.28 -12.13
C GLU A 156 19.54 25.31 -12.80
N THR A 157 19.09 25.93 -13.90
CA THR A 157 19.85 26.93 -14.66
C THR A 157 19.85 28.34 -14.06
N GLU A 158 18.93 28.64 -13.15
CA GLU A 158 18.82 29.97 -12.54
C GLU A 158 19.92 30.23 -11.50
N ASP A 159 20.36 31.49 -11.40
CA ASP A 159 21.39 31.93 -10.44
C ASP A 159 20.78 32.21 -9.06
N THR A 160 20.04 31.23 -8.55
CA THR A 160 19.34 31.30 -7.25
C THR A 160 20.20 30.61 -6.17
N PRO A 161 20.32 31.20 -4.97
CA PRO A 161 21.04 30.56 -3.86
C PRO A 161 20.52 29.14 -3.58
N PRO A 162 21.39 28.14 -3.33
CA PRO A 162 20.97 26.74 -3.19
C PRO A 162 19.82 26.49 -2.19
N PRO A 163 19.75 27.16 -1.02
CA PRO A 163 18.63 26.97 -0.09
C PRO A 163 17.29 27.42 -0.67
N ILE A 164 17.28 28.51 -1.44
CA ILE A 164 16.07 29.05 -2.07
C ILE A 164 15.64 28.14 -3.22
N LYS A 165 16.61 27.72 -4.05
CA LYS A 165 16.37 26.78 -5.15
C LYS A 165 15.74 25.47 -4.67
N SER A 166 16.16 24.96 -3.51
CA SER A 166 15.56 23.76 -2.92
C SER A 166 14.09 23.97 -2.52
N LEU A 167 13.75 25.14 -1.96
CA LEU A 167 12.38 25.46 -1.57
C LEU A 167 11.47 25.69 -2.80
N GLU A 168 12.01 26.31 -3.85
CA GLU A 168 11.29 26.49 -5.12
C GLU A 168 11.04 25.15 -5.82
N ALA A 169 12.03 24.26 -5.85
CA ALA A 169 11.86 22.90 -6.38
C ALA A 169 10.81 22.11 -5.58
N GLU A 170 10.79 22.25 -4.25
CA GLU A 170 9.74 21.67 -3.41
C GLU A 170 8.35 22.23 -3.77
N GLY A 171 8.23 23.54 -3.94
CA GLY A 171 6.98 24.19 -4.36
C GLY A 171 6.44 23.68 -5.69
N VAL A 172 7.31 23.58 -6.70
CA VAL A 172 6.98 23.05 -8.04
C VAL A 172 6.52 21.58 -7.95
N VAL A 173 7.21 20.76 -7.16
CA VAL A 173 6.82 19.35 -6.95
C VAL A 173 5.48 19.24 -6.24
N LEU A 174 5.23 20.06 -5.20
CA LEU A 174 3.96 20.09 -4.47
C LEU A 174 2.80 20.53 -5.38
N GLU A 175 3.01 21.52 -6.24
CA GLU A 175 2.02 21.94 -7.22
C GLU A 175 1.65 20.80 -8.19
N ALA A 176 2.66 20.09 -8.71
CA ALA A 176 2.43 18.95 -9.58
C ALA A 176 1.62 17.84 -8.87
N PHE A 177 1.95 17.52 -7.61
CA PHE A 177 1.18 16.57 -6.82
C PHE A 177 -0.27 17.03 -6.59
N ASN A 178 -0.50 18.32 -6.33
CA ASN A 178 -1.84 18.86 -6.17
C ASN A 178 -2.67 18.77 -7.46
N ARG A 179 -2.06 19.01 -8.63
CA ARG A 179 -2.72 18.81 -9.93
C ARG A 179 -3.11 17.33 -10.14
N VAL A 180 -2.20 16.40 -9.79
CA VAL A 180 -2.47 14.95 -9.86
C VAL A 180 -3.61 14.54 -8.93
N ALA A 181 -3.59 14.97 -7.68
CA ALA A 181 -4.66 14.71 -6.73
C ALA A 181 -6.00 15.28 -7.23
N SER A 182 -6.00 16.50 -7.78
CA SER A 182 -7.20 17.14 -8.33
C SER A 182 -7.79 16.36 -9.51
N ALA A 183 -6.97 15.87 -10.44
CA ALA A 183 -7.47 15.02 -11.52
C ALA A 183 -7.91 13.64 -11.06
N ALA A 184 -7.27 13.06 -10.04
CA ALA A 184 -7.74 11.82 -9.43
C ALA A 184 -9.15 12.01 -8.85
N VAL A 185 -9.40 13.14 -8.17
CA VAL A 185 -10.73 13.53 -7.66
C VAL A 185 -11.73 13.76 -8.79
N ILE A 186 -11.38 14.48 -9.86
CA ILE A 186 -12.29 14.68 -11.01
C ILE A 186 -12.60 13.36 -11.71
N THR A 187 -11.61 12.48 -11.86
CA THR A 187 -11.80 11.15 -12.45
C THR A 187 -12.70 10.29 -11.56
N ALA A 188 -12.48 10.33 -10.25
CA ALA A 188 -13.33 9.68 -9.25
C ALA A 188 -14.78 10.20 -9.30
N ALA A 189 -14.98 11.51 -9.47
CA ALA A 189 -16.30 12.13 -9.56
C ALA A 189 -17.11 11.70 -10.80
N ASN A 190 -16.45 11.20 -11.84
CA ASN A 190 -17.09 10.70 -13.06
C ASN A 190 -17.16 9.16 -13.12
N HIS A 191 -16.74 8.47 -12.06
CA HIS A 191 -16.87 7.02 -11.95
C HIS A 191 -18.36 6.63 -11.81
N PRO A 192 -18.81 5.43 -12.27
CA PRO A 192 -20.20 4.97 -12.07
C PRO A 192 -20.67 4.91 -10.62
N GLN A 193 -19.74 4.87 -9.68
CA GLN A 193 -19.96 4.99 -8.23
C GLN A 193 -19.12 6.15 -7.68
N PRO A 194 -19.47 7.39 -8.01
CA PRO A 194 -18.60 8.54 -7.74
C PRO A 194 -18.50 8.80 -6.24
N ASP A 195 -19.59 8.60 -5.49
CA ASP A 195 -19.63 8.79 -4.04
C ASP A 195 -18.66 7.86 -3.30
N THR A 196 -18.53 6.60 -3.73
CA THR A 196 -17.63 5.62 -3.11
C THR A 196 -16.18 6.01 -3.31
N ILE A 197 -15.80 6.40 -4.53
CA ILE A 197 -14.41 6.75 -4.84
C ILE A 197 -14.05 8.13 -4.29
N LEU A 198 -14.94 9.11 -4.39
CA LEU A 198 -14.71 10.43 -3.81
C LEU A 198 -14.53 10.36 -2.29
N ARG A 199 -15.29 9.51 -1.60
CA ARG A 199 -15.07 9.24 -0.16
C ARG A 199 -13.71 8.64 0.13
N LEU A 200 -13.04 7.95 -0.79
CA LEU A 200 -11.65 7.50 -0.58
C LEU A 200 -10.65 8.66 -0.57
N PHE A 201 -10.96 9.75 -1.26
CA PHE A 201 -10.13 10.94 -1.36
C PHE A 201 -10.52 12.06 -0.38
N ASP A 202 -11.79 12.08 0.06
CA ASP A 202 -12.31 13.00 1.05
C ASP A 202 -12.37 12.34 2.42
N THR A 203 -11.24 12.38 3.12
CA THR A 203 -11.15 11.88 4.49
C THR A 203 -12.00 12.69 5.48
N SER A 204 -12.40 13.92 5.14
CA SER A 204 -13.33 14.71 5.95
C SER A 204 -14.72 14.10 5.97
N ALA A 205 -15.16 13.46 4.87
CA ALA A 205 -16.43 12.74 4.81
C ALA A 205 -16.49 11.55 5.78
N TRP A 206 -15.34 11.05 6.25
CA TRP A 206 -15.28 9.99 7.28
C TRP A 206 -15.40 10.56 8.69
N LEU A 207 -14.94 11.79 8.89
CA LEU A 207 -14.90 12.46 10.19
C LEU A 207 -16.16 13.30 10.46
N PHE A 208 -16.84 13.78 9.42
CA PHE A 208 -17.96 14.69 9.52
C PHE A 208 -19.23 14.14 8.87
N ASP A 209 -20.39 14.47 9.43
CA ASP A 209 -21.70 14.13 8.84
C ASP A 209 -22.05 15.09 7.69
N SER A 210 -23.19 14.85 7.02
CA SER A 210 -23.67 15.69 5.91
C SER A 210 -23.99 17.14 6.31
N LYS A 211 -23.97 17.46 7.61
CA LYS A 211 -24.17 18.80 8.17
C LYS A 211 -22.84 19.39 8.68
N GLY A 212 -21.71 18.74 8.45
CA GLY A 212 -20.38 19.18 8.88
C GLY A 212 -20.10 18.97 10.38
N ARG A 213 -20.90 18.15 11.07
CA ARG A 213 -20.69 17.86 12.50
C ARG A 213 -19.75 16.66 12.66
N PRO A 214 -18.81 16.67 13.63
CA PRO A 214 -17.96 15.52 13.90
C PRO A 214 -18.79 14.25 14.18
N ARG A 215 -18.35 13.12 13.64
CA ARG A 215 -18.96 11.80 13.84
C ARG A 215 -18.31 11.11 15.02
N ASP A 216 -19.12 10.68 15.98
CA ASP A 216 -18.66 9.82 17.08
C ASP A 216 -18.36 8.38 16.59
N SER A 217 -18.97 7.94 15.48
CA SER A 217 -18.77 6.62 14.86
C SER A 217 -19.11 6.65 13.36
N TYR A 218 -18.59 5.68 12.60
CA TYR A 218 -18.93 5.48 11.20
C TYR A 218 -19.07 3.99 10.87
N THR A 219 -20.09 3.35 11.45
CA THR A 219 -20.34 1.90 11.32
C THR A 219 -21.26 1.54 10.16
N ASP A 220 -21.94 2.50 9.53
CA ASP A 220 -22.86 2.32 8.40
C ASP A 220 -22.15 2.30 7.03
N THR A 221 -20.82 2.33 7.02
CA THR A 221 -20.00 2.31 5.81
C THR A 221 -19.64 0.88 5.40
N SER A 222 -19.61 0.62 4.09
CA SER A 222 -19.03 -0.61 3.52
C SER A 222 -17.52 -0.48 3.26
N LEU A 223 -16.94 0.70 3.46
CA LEU A 223 -15.52 0.96 3.24
C LEU A 223 -14.70 0.57 4.47
N TRP A 224 -13.88 -0.48 4.32
CA TRP A 224 -12.99 -0.99 5.38
C TRP A 224 -12.13 0.10 6.04
N LEU A 225 -11.48 0.95 5.24
CA LEU A 225 -10.62 2.04 5.74
C LEU A 225 -11.36 3.13 6.52
N ALA A 226 -12.68 3.27 6.32
CA ALA A 226 -13.48 4.33 6.92
C ALA A 226 -14.28 3.83 8.13
N TRP A 227 -14.39 2.52 8.34
CA TRP A 227 -15.20 1.96 9.40
C TRP A 227 -14.55 2.21 10.76
N TYR A 228 -15.34 2.73 11.70
CA TYR A 228 -14.97 2.75 13.11
C TYR A 228 -16.18 2.83 14.05
N PRO A 229 -16.14 2.16 15.21
CA PRO A 229 -17.26 2.11 16.12
C PRO A 229 -17.28 3.24 17.16
N GLY A 230 -16.13 3.85 17.44
CA GLY A 230 -16.00 4.87 18.49
C GLY A 230 -16.28 4.32 19.90
N ILE A 231 -16.28 5.19 20.90
CA ILE A 231 -16.44 4.80 22.32
C ILE A 231 -17.73 5.30 22.98
N ARG A 232 -18.52 6.14 22.30
CA ARG A 232 -19.80 6.68 22.82
C ARG A 232 -20.95 5.82 22.32
N ASN A 233 -20.96 4.56 22.73
CA ASN A 233 -21.83 3.51 22.20
C ASN A 233 -22.11 2.41 23.24
N ASP A 234 -22.02 2.72 24.54
CA ASP A 234 -22.13 1.75 25.62
C ASP A 234 -23.46 0.96 25.59
N GLU A 235 -24.51 1.53 25.01
CA GLU A 235 -25.84 0.96 24.88
C GLU A 235 -25.98 -0.09 23.77
N LYS A 236 -25.10 -0.08 22.75
CA LYS A 236 -25.13 -1.07 21.66
C LYS A 236 -24.57 -2.39 22.15
N THR A 237 -25.05 -3.49 21.57
CA THR A 237 -24.43 -4.80 21.85
C THR A 237 -23.12 -4.97 21.08
N VAL A 238 -22.21 -5.79 21.61
CA VAL A 238 -20.97 -6.14 20.89
C VAL A 238 -21.30 -6.76 19.53
N ASP A 239 -22.30 -7.65 19.49
CA ASP A 239 -22.77 -8.28 18.25
C ASP A 239 -23.27 -7.29 17.21
N GLU A 240 -24.09 -6.32 17.60
CA GLU A 240 -24.60 -5.29 16.67
C GLU A 240 -23.45 -4.53 15.98
N VAL A 241 -22.39 -4.22 16.73
CA VAL A 241 -21.26 -3.48 16.18
C VAL A 241 -20.35 -4.38 15.34
N ILE A 242 -20.10 -5.63 15.79
CA ILE A 242 -19.31 -6.59 15.00
C ILE A 242 -19.99 -6.90 13.66
N LEU A 243 -21.31 -7.04 13.62
CA LEU A 243 -22.05 -7.28 12.36
C LEU A 243 -21.92 -6.15 11.34
N SER A 244 -21.59 -4.94 11.80
CA SER A 244 -21.33 -3.80 10.91
C SER A 244 -19.89 -3.76 10.38
N MET A 245 -18.97 -4.54 10.95
CA MET A 245 -17.56 -4.52 10.62
C MET A 245 -17.32 -5.17 9.24
N PRO A 246 -16.64 -4.49 8.30
CA PRO A 246 -16.25 -5.06 7.01
C PRO A 246 -15.02 -5.97 7.16
N ALA A 247 -15.14 -7.06 7.91
CA ALA A 247 -14.04 -7.95 8.26
C ALA A 247 -13.52 -8.76 7.05
N ALA A 248 -12.22 -9.05 7.07
CA ALA A 248 -11.60 -9.96 6.10
C ALA A 248 -11.81 -11.42 6.55
N PRO A 249 -12.10 -12.36 5.63
CA PRO A 249 -12.28 -13.76 6.02
C PRO A 249 -10.95 -14.39 6.45
N ASP A 250 -10.96 -15.33 7.41
CA ASP A 250 -9.78 -16.03 7.93
C ASP A 250 -8.84 -16.59 6.86
N ILE A 251 -9.40 -17.03 5.73
CA ILE A 251 -8.64 -17.61 4.61
C ILE A 251 -7.74 -16.58 3.92
N ALA A 252 -8.08 -15.29 3.98
CA ALA A 252 -7.32 -14.20 3.41
C ALA A 252 -6.10 -13.82 4.28
N ILE A 253 -6.07 -14.22 5.55
CA ILE A 253 -4.98 -13.89 6.47
C ILE A 253 -3.71 -14.70 6.12
N PRO A 254 -2.58 -14.04 5.81
CA PRO A 254 -1.34 -14.70 5.45
C PRO A 254 -0.83 -15.67 6.52
N TRP A 255 -0.20 -16.76 6.09
CA TRP A 255 0.36 -17.77 7.00
C TRP A 255 1.34 -17.19 8.02
N ILE A 256 2.07 -16.13 7.65
CA ILE A 256 3.08 -15.50 8.49
C ILE A 256 2.46 -14.70 9.63
N VAL A 257 1.29 -14.09 9.41
CA VAL A 257 0.50 -13.43 10.46
C VAL A 257 0.00 -14.50 11.43
N LYS A 258 -0.59 -15.59 10.91
CA LYS A 258 -1.04 -16.74 11.71
C LYS A 258 0.09 -17.36 12.53
N LEU A 259 1.33 -17.35 12.05
CA LEU A 259 2.47 -17.89 12.78
C LEU A 259 2.76 -17.13 14.08
N PHE A 260 2.55 -15.81 14.12
CA PHE A 260 2.94 -14.98 15.26
C PHE A 260 1.76 -14.54 16.12
N GLU A 261 0.56 -14.47 15.56
CA GLU A 261 -0.62 -13.93 16.25
C GLU A 261 -1.66 -14.99 16.63
N ASN A 262 -1.65 -16.17 16.00
CA ASN A 262 -2.63 -17.21 16.33
C ASN A 262 -2.32 -17.85 17.71
N PRO A 263 -3.30 -17.93 18.64
CA PRO A 263 -3.13 -18.57 19.95
C PRO A 263 -2.67 -20.02 19.91
N THR A 264 -2.94 -20.75 18.82
CA THR A 264 -2.54 -22.16 18.66
C THR A 264 -1.12 -22.32 18.09
N SER A 265 -0.49 -21.23 17.63
CA SER A 265 0.87 -21.27 17.08
C SER A 265 1.92 -21.47 18.17
N ARG A 266 2.98 -22.23 17.85
CA ARG A 266 4.14 -22.44 18.74
C ARG A 266 5.04 -21.20 18.86
N LEU A 267 5.04 -20.34 17.84
CA LEU A 267 5.87 -19.12 17.78
C LEU A 267 5.09 -17.85 18.12
N ARG A 268 3.88 -18.01 18.69
CA ARG A 268 3.02 -16.88 19.01
C ARG A 268 3.67 -15.94 20.02
N PHE A 269 3.44 -14.65 19.83
CA PHE A 269 3.80 -13.63 20.81
C PHE A 269 2.79 -13.61 21.96
N ARG A 270 3.20 -13.09 23.12
CA ARG A 270 2.25 -12.82 24.21
C ARG A 270 1.23 -11.78 23.78
N GLY A 271 -0.04 -12.02 24.08
CA GLY A 271 -1.14 -11.19 23.59
C GLY A 271 -1.81 -11.73 22.32
N ALA A 272 -1.26 -12.78 21.70
CA ALA A 272 -1.90 -13.52 20.60
C ALA A 272 -3.35 -13.90 20.96
N VAL A 273 -4.29 -13.38 20.17
CA VAL A 273 -5.74 -13.60 20.22
C VAL A 273 -6.19 -14.22 18.89
N ASP A 274 -7.28 -14.99 18.90
CA ASP A 274 -7.84 -15.46 17.63
C ASP A 274 -8.50 -14.29 16.88
N LEU A 275 -8.82 -14.48 15.59
CA LEU A 275 -9.33 -13.38 14.76
C LEU A 275 -10.64 -12.80 15.32
N GLU A 276 -11.50 -13.65 15.85
CA GLU A 276 -12.78 -13.20 16.37
C GLU A 276 -12.62 -12.41 17.67
N ASP A 277 -11.75 -12.85 18.57
CA ASP A 277 -11.42 -12.09 19.78
C ASP A 277 -10.70 -10.77 19.43
N HIS A 278 -9.91 -10.74 18.36
CA HIS A 278 -9.28 -9.52 17.82
C HIS A 278 -10.31 -8.50 17.33
N ASP A 279 -11.29 -8.95 16.54
CA ASP A 279 -12.39 -8.10 16.07
C ASP A 279 -13.21 -7.56 17.25
N VAL A 280 -13.44 -8.38 18.28
CA VAL A 280 -14.09 -7.92 19.53
C VAL A 280 -13.24 -6.85 20.23
N LEU A 281 -11.91 -6.97 20.27
CA LEU A 281 -11.05 -5.93 20.85
C LEU A 281 -11.16 -4.59 20.12
N HIS A 282 -11.23 -4.58 18.80
CA HIS A 282 -11.50 -3.36 18.02
C HIS A 282 -12.77 -2.66 18.49
N VAL A 283 -13.85 -3.43 18.62
CA VAL A 283 -15.15 -2.95 19.07
C VAL A 283 -15.14 -2.46 20.52
N LEU A 284 -14.52 -3.21 21.43
CA LEU A 284 -14.42 -2.82 22.84
C LEU A 284 -13.60 -1.54 23.02
N LEU A 285 -12.52 -1.38 22.26
CA LEU A 285 -11.68 -0.20 22.34
C LEU A 285 -12.29 0.99 21.59
N GLY A 286 -13.20 0.77 20.64
CA GLY A 286 -13.69 1.85 19.78
C GLY A 286 -12.78 2.15 18.59
N ARG A 287 -11.91 1.19 18.25
CA ARG A 287 -10.90 1.27 17.19
C ARG A 287 -11.47 0.78 15.87
N GLY A 288 -11.04 1.44 14.79
CA GLY A 288 -11.36 1.08 13.40
C GLY A 288 -10.30 0.15 12.85
N LEU A 289 -10.20 0.04 11.53
CA LEU A 289 -9.36 -0.99 10.89
C LEU A 289 -8.13 -0.42 10.16
N GLN A 290 -7.77 0.84 10.39
CA GLN A 290 -6.56 1.41 9.76
C GLN A 290 -5.29 0.86 10.42
N ASP A 291 -4.15 0.89 9.72
CA ASP A 291 -2.85 0.41 10.24
C ASP A 291 -2.51 0.97 11.63
N GLN A 292 -2.88 2.23 11.91
CA GLN A 292 -2.68 2.86 13.21
C GLN A 292 -3.57 2.24 14.30
N ASP A 293 -4.81 1.93 13.96
CA ASP A 293 -5.75 1.26 14.87
C ASP A 293 -5.32 -0.17 15.13
N GLU A 294 -4.93 -0.92 14.10
CA GLU A 294 -4.36 -2.26 14.23
C GLU A 294 -3.11 -2.23 15.12
N ALA A 295 -2.21 -1.26 14.90
CA ALA A 295 -1.04 -1.07 15.75
C ALA A 295 -1.44 -0.92 17.22
N PHE A 296 -2.44 -0.07 17.51
CA PHE A 296 -2.90 0.16 18.88
C PHE A 296 -3.57 -1.09 19.47
N VAL A 297 -4.45 -1.77 18.73
CA VAL A 297 -5.16 -2.98 19.22
C VAL A 297 -4.20 -4.12 19.50
N LEU A 298 -3.26 -4.39 18.59
CA LEU A 298 -2.19 -5.37 18.80
C LEU A 298 -1.34 -4.99 20.02
N GLY A 299 -0.93 -3.73 20.11
CA GLY A 299 -0.20 -3.21 21.26
C GLY A 299 -0.98 -3.42 22.56
N PHE A 300 -2.28 -3.11 22.57
CA PHE A 300 -3.17 -3.28 23.72
C PHE A 300 -3.28 -4.74 24.14
N ALA A 301 -3.55 -5.65 23.20
CA ALA A 301 -3.60 -7.09 23.45
C ALA A 301 -2.30 -7.59 24.08
N MET A 302 -1.15 -7.18 23.54
CA MET A 302 0.18 -7.47 24.09
C MET A 302 0.39 -6.88 25.49
N GLY A 303 -0.05 -5.63 25.72
CA GLY A 303 0.05 -4.93 27.00
C GLY A 303 -0.75 -5.59 28.13
N THR A 304 -1.89 -6.21 27.81
CA THR A 304 -2.72 -6.94 28.79
C THR A 304 -2.06 -8.25 29.25
N ALA A 305 -1.04 -8.74 28.54
CA ALA A 305 -0.35 -9.96 28.89
C ALA A 305 0.61 -9.75 30.08
N LYS A 306 0.42 -10.54 31.16
CA LYS A 306 1.33 -10.47 32.32
C LYS A 306 2.79 -10.65 31.88
N LYS A 307 3.67 -9.76 32.35
CA LYS A 307 5.14 -9.83 32.19
C LYS A 307 5.59 -9.78 30.71
N ILE A 308 5.03 -8.88 29.90
CA ILE A 308 5.60 -8.58 28.58
C ILE A 308 7.01 -7.98 28.74
N LYS A 309 7.98 -8.52 28.00
CA LYS A 309 9.36 -7.98 27.99
C LYS A 309 9.46 -6.91 26.91
N ARG A 310 10.20 -5.82 27.17
CA ARG A 310 10.47 -4.77 26.16
C ARG A 310 11.07 -5.32 24.87
N ILE A 311 11.93 -6.33 24.98
CA ILE A 311 12.56 -7.01 23.83
C ILE A 311 11.51 -7.73 22.97
N GLU A 312 10.52 -8.36 23.59
CA GLU A 312 9.45 -9.08 22.89
C GLU A 312 8.56 -8.11 22.09
N ALA A 313 8.16 -7.00 22.72
CA ALA A 313 7.43 -5.93 22.03
C ALA A 313 8.25 -5.31 20.88
N SER A 314 9.55 -5.06 21.10
CA SER A 314 10.44 -4.51 20.07
C SER A 314 10.64 -5.47 18.90
N LEU A 315 10.74 -6.78 19.16
CA LEU A 315 10.85 -7.80 18.12
C LEU A 315 9.56 -7.87 17.29
N PHE A 316 8.41 -7.82 17.95
CA PHE A 316 7.12 -7.83 17.27
C PHE A 316 6.94 -6.61 16.37
N LYS A 317 7.29 -5.40 16.83
CA LYS A 317 7.30 -4.19 15.97
C LYS A 317 8.19 -4.34 14.74
N MET A 318 9.36 -4.96 14.88
CA MET A 318 10.25 -5.21 13.75
C MET A 318 9.61 -6.18 12.73
N ILE A 319 8.92 -7.21 13.20
CA ILE A 319 8.17 -8.16 12.36
C ILE A 319 7.05 -7.44 11.62
N LEU A 320 6.22 -6.67 12.32
CA LEU A 320 5.12 -5.88 11.74
C LEU A 320 5.60 -4.93 10.64
N ALA A 321 6.74 -4.26 10.83
CA ALA A 321 7.21 -3.24 9.90
C ALA A 321 8.01 -3.78 8.71
N ARG A 322 8.58 -4.99 8.79
CA ARG A 322 9.52 -5.49 7.78
C ARG A 322 9.16 -6.84 7.18
N LEU A 323 8.54 -7.71 7.96
CA LEU A 323 8.33 -9.10 7.58
C LEU A 323 6.89 -9.35 7.10
N TYR A 324 5.92 -8.59 7.59
CA TYR A 324 4.54 -8.73 7.15
C TYR A 324 4.37 -8.26 5.70
N PRO A 325 3.56 -8.97 4.89
CA PRO A 325 3.21 -8.53 3.55
C PRO A 325 2.17 -7.39 3.62
N GLU A 326 2.13 -6.56 2.59
CA GLU A 326 1.00 -5.65 2.40
C GLU A 326 -0.30 -6.47 2.25
N PRO A 327 -1.45 -6.03 2.79
CA PRO A 327 -1.66 -4.77 3.53
C PRO A 327 -1.44 -4.85 5.05
N TYR A 328 -0.88 -5.94 5.59
CA TYR A 328 -0.72 -6.16 7.04
C TYR A 328 0.52 -5.51 7.65
N ARG A 329 1.33 -4.83 6.83
CA ARG A 329 2.57 -4.23 7.27
C ARG A 329 2.29 -2.89 7.93
N ILE A 330 2.77 -2.68 9.14
CA ILE A 330 2.61 -1.41 9.86
C ILE A 330 3.84 -0.52 9.64
N PRO A 331 3.71 0.64 8.98
CA PRO A 331 4.81 1.58 8.78
C PRO A 331 5.44 2.04 10.10
N THR A 332 6.76 2.26 10.09
CA THR A 332 7.51 2.68 11.29
C THR A 332 6.97 3.95 11.94
N PHE A 333 6.43 4.90 11.15
CA PHE A 333 5.87 6.15 11.69
C PHE A 333 4.57 5.94 12.50
N LEU A 334 3.89 4.79 12.36
CA LEU A 334 2.70 4.42 13.13
C LEU A 334 3.01 3.56 14.36
N GLN A 335 4.27 3.14 14.54
CA GLN A 335 4.68 2.39 15.74
C GLN A 335 4.44 3.11 17.07
N PRO A 336 4.40 4.46 17.18
CA PRO A 336 4.02 5.10 18.44
C PRO A 336 2.61 4.71 18.90
N ALA A 337 1.66 4.43 17.98
CA ALA A 337 0.33 3.95 18.35
C ALA A 337 0.38 2.55 18.98
N PHE A 338 1.25 1.68 18.48
CA PHE A 338 1.52 0.39 19.12
C PHE A 338 2.08 0.55 20.54
N ASP A 339 3.06 1.43 20.73
CA ASP A 339 3.66 1.67 22.05
C ASP A 339 2.65 2.28 23.04
N LEU A 340 1.74 3.13 22.57
CA LEU A 340 0.62 3.65 23.36
C LEU A 340 -0.39 2.54 23.68
N GLY A 341 -0.70 1.66 22.73
CA GLY A 341 -1.53 0.47 22.94
C GLY A 341 -0.97 -0.41 24.07
N VAL A 342 0.32 -0.75 24.03
CA VAL A 342 0.99 -1.55 25.07
C VAL A 342 0.88 -0.90 26.45
N GLN A 343 1.13 0.41 26.52
CA GLN A 343 1.03 1.15 27.78
C GLN A 343 -0.41 1.23 28.29
N CYS A 344 -1.37 1.43 27.41
CA CYS A 344 -2.80 1.43 27.72
C CYS A 344 -3.21 0.07 28.28
N GLY A 345 -2.92 -1.02 27.55
CA GLY A 345 -3.17 -2.40 27.95
C GLY A 345 -2.57 -2.76 29.31
N THR A 346 -1.40 -2.21 29.63
CA THR A 346 -0.73 -2.42 30.93
C THR A 346 -1.44 -1.68 32.07
N LYS A 347 -2.04 -0.51 31.81
CA LYS A 347 -2.62 0.37 32.83
C LYS A 347 -4.12 0.14 33.05
N THR A 348 -4.87 -0.27 32.04
CA THR A 348 -6.34 -0.42 32.08
C THR A 348 -6.88 -1.39 33.14
N GLY A 349 -6.03 -2.23 33.76
CA GLY A 349 -6.48 -3.24 34.72
C GLY A 349 -7.00 -4.53 34.09
N ALA A 350 -7.14 -4.58 32.76
CA ALA A 350 -7.44 -5.79 32.00
C ALA A 350 -6.23 -6.74 32.02
N VAL A 351 -6.40 -7.92 32.61
CA VAL A 351 -5.29 -8.86 32.84
C VAL A 351 -5.51 -10.17 32.10
N ASN A 352 -4.57 -10.49 31.22
CA ASN A 352 -4.57 -11.67 30.36
C ASN A 352 -5.85 -11.80 29.52
N LEU A 353 -6.29 -10.73 28.85
CA LEU A 353 -7.44 -10.79 27.94
C LEU A 353 -7.28 -11.90 26.91
N TYR A 354 -6.07 -12.08 26.37
CA TYR A 354 -5.74 -13.17 25.44
C TYR A 354 -5.93 -14.61 25.96
N LYS A 355 -6.24 -14.81 27.25
CA LYS A 355 -6.53 -16.13 27.84
C LYS A 355 -8.03 -16.38 28.03
N GLN A 356 -8.84 -15.36 27.87
CA GLN A 356 -10.29 -15.42 28.03
C GLN A 356 -10.88 -15.30 26.62
N SER A 357 -11.88 -16.13 26.31
CA SER A 357 -12.60 -15.92 25.06
C SER A 357 -13.44 -14.66 25.20
N LEU A 358 -13.28 -13.72 24.28
CA LEU A 358 -14.07 -12.49 24.23
C LEU A 358 -15.38 -12.70 23.48
N LYS A 359 -15.54 -13.84 22.79
CA LYS A 359 -16.79 -14.29 22.15
C LYS A 359 -17.96 -14.35 23.11
N ASP A 360 -17.71 -14.70 24.37
CA ASP A 360 -18.73 -14.75 25.42
C ASP A 360 -19.31 -13.35 25.77
N LEU A 361 -18.68 -12.27 25.30
CA LEU A 361 -19.12 -10.89 25.51
C LEU A 361 -20.08 -10.40 24.42
N ARG A 362 -20.25 -11.15 23.32
CA ARG A 362 -20.99 -10.73 22.13
C ARG A 362 -22.44 -10.32 22.40
N GLY A 363 -23.11 -11.03 23.30
CA GLY A 363 -24.48 -10.75 23.70
C GLY A 363 -24.65 -9.64 24.75
N LEU A 364 -23.55 -9.06 25.27
CA LEU A 364 -23.59 -7.99 26.25
C LEU A 364 -23.63 -6.62 25.55
N THR A 365 -24.14 -5.62 26.27
CA THR A 365 -23.94 -4.22 25.86
C THR A 365 -22.45 -3.86 25.95
N LEU A 366 -21.99 -2.89 25.16
CA LEU A 366 -20.59 -2.50 25.13
C LEU A 366 -20.09 -2.01 26.49
N GLY A 367 -20.92 -1.29 27.24
CA GLY A 367 -20.58 -0.86 28.60
C GLY A 367 -20.34 -2.05 29.54
N GLU A 368 -21.23 -3.05 29.51
CA GLU A 368 -21.09 -4.28 30.29
C GLU A 368 -19.89 -5.12 29.85
N ALA A 369 -19.67 -5.25 28.55
CA ALA A 369 -18.57 -6.01 27.97
C ALA A 369 -17.22 -5.39 28.33
N ARG A 370 -17.07 -4.07 28.22
CA ARG A 370 -15.86 -3.33 28.66
C ARG A 370 -15.61 -3.53 30.15
N HIS A 371 -16.64 -3.40 30.98
CA HIS A 371 -16.53 -3.64 32.42
C HIS A 371 -16.08 -5.07 32.73
N ARG A 372 -16.70 -6.07 32.08
CA ARG A 372 -16.37 -7.50 32.27
C ARG A 372 -14.97 -7.86 31.77
N ALA A 373 -14.52 -7.23 30.68
CA ALA A 373 -13.16 -7.34 30.17
C ALA A 373 -12.12 -6.62 31.05
N GLY A 374 -12.55 -5.81 32.01
CA GLY A 374 -11.67 -4.97 32.84
C GLY A 374 -11.05 -3.83 32.05
N ILE A 375 -11.73 -3.33 31.01
CA ILE A 375 -11.29 -2.21 30.20
C ILE A 375 -11.79 -0.90 30.84
N ASP A 376 -10.87 -0.11 31.37
CA ASP A 376 -11.15 1.19 31.96
C ASP A 376 -11.11 2.26 30.87
N MET A 377 -12.29 2.70 30.45
CA MET A 377 -12.43 3.70 29.39
C MET A 377 -11.91 5.09 29.77
N SER A 378 -11.71 5.39 31.06
CA SER A 378 -11.04 6.65 31.45
C SER A 378 -9.57 6.62 31.03
N ILE A 379 -8.89 5.51 31.30
CA ILE A 379 -7.49 5.28 30.90
C ILE A 379 -7.38 5.22 29.38
N VAL A 380 -8.30 4.55 28.70
CA VAL A 380 -8.29 4.49 27.22
C VAL A 380 -8.35 5.91 26.62
N ARG A 381 -9.23 6.78 27.13
CA ARG A 381 -9.35 8.17 26.68
C ARG A 381 -8.06 8.97 26.90
N ASP A 382 -7.39 8.80 28.05
CA ASP A 382 -6.11 9.48 28.30
C ASP A 382 -5.06 9.10 27.24
N PHE A 383 -5.00 7.82 26.84
CA PHE A 383 -4.09 7.37 25.79
C PHE A 383 -4.49 7.86 24.40
N TYR A 384 -5.78 8.06 24.14
CA TYR A 384 -6.26 8.64 22.89
C TYR A 384 -5.83 10.11 22.75
N GLN A 385 -5.88 10.88 23.84
CA GLN A 385 -5.36 12.25 23.85
C GLN A 385 -3.84 12.29 23.65
N LEU A 386 -3.09 11.35 24.26
CA LEU A 386 -1.65 11.22 24.01
C LEU A 386 -1.34 10.84 22.57
N GLU A 387 -2.15 9.97 21.95
CA GLU A 387 -2.00 9.61 20.55
C GLU A 387 -2.22 10.80 19.63
N GLN A 388 -3.27 11.60 19.88
CA GLN A 388 -3.52 12.83 19.13
C GLN A 388 -2.35 13.83 19.21
N GLN A 389 -1.62 13.85 20.32
CA GLN A 389 -0.43 14.71 20.46
C GLN A 389 0.79 14.15 19.72
N GLN A 390 0.98 12.83 19.72
CA GLN A 390 2.15 12.18 19.11
C GLN A 390 1.99 11.95 17.60
N ILE A 391 0.75 11.75 17.14
CA ILE A 391 0.40 11.44 15.75
C ILE A 391 -0.82 12.28 15.31
N PRO A 392 -0.76 13.62 15.30
CA PRO A 392 -1.93 14.50 15.12
C PRO A 392 -2.59 14.47 13.73
N PHE A 393 -1.88 13.99 12.70
CA PHE A 393 -2.27 14.21 11.30
C PHE A 393 -2.96 13.02 10.62
N THR A 394 -3.25 11.95 11.36
CA THR A 394 -3.91 10.77 10.81
C THR A 394 -5.40 10.80 11.10
N ILE A 395 -6.20 10.21 10.22
CA ILE A 395 -7.65 10.07 10.43
C ILE A 395 -7.93 9.29 11.71
N ALA A 396 -7.19 8.20 11.94
CA ALA A 396 -7.28 7.41 13.16
C ALA A 396 -7.15 8.27 14.43
N SER A 397 -6.22 9.23 14.48
CA SER A 397 -6.10 10.16 15.61
C SER A 397 -7.20 11.23 15.64
N LEU A 398 -7.53 11.82 14.48
CA LEU A 398 -8.49 12.93 14.39
C LEU A 398 -9.91 12.54 14.82
N ARG A 399 -10.28 11.26 14.68
CA ARG A 399 -11.59 10.75 15.13
C ARG A 399 -11.64 10.35 16.60
N LEU A 400 -10.52 10.36 17.31
CA LEU A 400 -10.51 10.03 18.73
C LEU A 400 -11.17 11.15 19.56
N PRO A 401 -11.89 10.80 20.64
CA PRO A 401 -12.71 11.72 21.44
C PRO A 401 -11.94 12.56 22.47
#